data_AF-A0A5N0TNG1-F1
#
_entry.id   AF-A0A5N0TNG1-F1
#
_cell.length_a   1.000
_cell.length_b   1.000
_cell.length_c   1.000
_cell.angle_alpha   90.00
_cell.angle_beta   90.00
_cell.angle_gamma   90.00
#
_symmetry.space_group_name_H-M   'P 1'
#
loop_
_entity.id
_entity.type
_entity.pdbx_description
1 polymer ?
#
loop_
_entity_poly.entity_id
_entity_poly.type
_entity_poly.pdbx_seq_one_letter_code
_entity_poly.pdbx_strand_id
1 'polypeptide(L)'
;MSRIRGMAVAGLMFAGVLALSGCTSPDFPFQDLKRDRQPGDELPAAPGPAEMDLDTSTSRFVGEYEGASLWLVQGNDAMSICLVIDTGAPDWHAACGGTLGVTASGTAGAFAVVPDGSSPPDGAIAVSANVYAVPATG
;
A
#
# COMPACT_ATOMS: atom_id res chain seq x y z
N MET A 1 48.12 -17.45 -58.58
CA MET A 1 49.15 -17.36 -57.52
C MET A 1 48.65 -16.40 -56.46
N SER A 2 48.75 -16.86 -55.21
CA SER A 2 48.14 -16.36 -53.97
C SER A 2 48.59 -14.95 -53.57
N ARG A 3 47.67 -14.15 -53.00
CA ARG A 3 47.89 -13.38 -51.75
C ARG A 3 46.59 -13.26 -50.96
N ILE A 4 46.39 -14.20 -50.04
CA ILE A 4 45.44 -14.10 -48.93
C ILE A 4 46.15 -13.29 -47.82
N ARG A 5 45.47 -12.33 -47.17
CA ARG A 5 45.45 -12.11 -45.70
C ARG A 5 44.92 -10.73 -45.33
N GLY A 6 43.93 -10.70 -44.44
CA GLY A 6 43.53 -9.50 -43.70
C GLY A 6 42.15 -9.62 -43.04
N MET A 7 42.11 -10.21 -41.85
CA MET A 7 40.97 -10.26 -40.92
C MET A 7 40.42 -8.86 -40.57
N ALA A 8 39.09 -8.75 -40.41
CA ALA A 8 38.48 -8.02 -39.29
C ALA A 8 36.99 -8.40 -39.15
N VAL A 9 36.68 -9.17 -38.11
CA VAL A 9 35.34 -9.40 -37.56
C VAL A 9 35.11 -8.32 -36.48
N ALA A 10 33.99 -7.60 -36.53
CA ALA A 10 33.32 -6.94 -35.39
C ALA A 10 32.04 -6.27 -35.94
N GLY A 11 30.80 -6.54 -35.52
CA GLY A 11 30.32 -6.91 -34.19
C GLY A 11 29.69 -5.67 -33.55
N LEU A 12 28.40 -5.40 -33.81
CA LEU A 12 27.64 -4.37 -33.09
C LEU A 12 26.26 -4.95 -32.69
N MET A 13 26.26 -5.80 -31.66
CA MET A 13 25.07 -6.13 -30.88
C MET A 13 24.82 -4.98 -29.91
N PHE A 14 23.80 -4.16 -30.18
CA PHE A 14 23.37 -3.12 -29.24
C PHE A 14 22.50 -3.77 -28.16
N ALA A 15 23.13 -4.17 -27.06
CA ALA A 15 22.45 -4.64 -25.86
C ALA A 15 21.84 -3.43 -25.13
N GLY A 16 20.53 -3.26 -25.24
CA GLY A 16 19.78 -2.30 -24.43
C GLY A 16 19.64 -2.82 -23.00
N VAL A 17 20.56 -2.42 -22.12
CA VAL A 17 20.43 -2.63 -20.68
C VAL A 17 19.45 -1.58 -20.15
N LEU A 18 18.18 -1.95 -20.02
CA LEU A 18 17.21 -1.18 -19.25
C LEU A 18 17.58 -1.35 -17.77
N ALA A 19 18.33 -0.37 -17.24
CA ALA A 19 18.60 -0.26 -15.82
C ALA A 19 17.29 0.08 -15.10
N LEU A 20 16.61 -0.94 -14.55
CA LEU A 20 15.62 -0.74 -13.50
C LEU A 20 16.37 -0.35 -12.22
N SER A 21 16.66 0.94 -12.06
CA SER A 21 17.02 1.50 -10.76
C SER A 21 15.80 1.48 -9.86
N GLY A 22 15.51 0.33 -9.27
CA GLY A 22 14.50 0.19 -8.22
C GLY A 22 14.96 0.97 -7.00
N CYS A 23 14.23 2.02 -6.64
CA CYS A 23 14.39 2.66 -5.35
C CYS A 23 14.12 1.61 -4.27
N THR A 24 15.14 1.21 -3.52
CA THR A 24 14.97 0.42 -2.30
C THR A 24 14.39 1.36 -1.25
N SER A 25 13.06 1.51 -1.23
CA SER A 25 12.38 2.15 -0.11
C SER A 25 12.69 1.33 1.15
N PRO A 26 12.91 1.97 2.31
CA PRO A 26 13.08 1.24 3.57
C PRO A 26 11.94 0.24 3.75
N ASP A 27 12.26 -0.95 4.26
CA ASP A 27 11.31 -2.07 4.45
C ASP A 27 10.17 -1.65 5.38
N PHE A 28 9.15 -1.02 4.82
CA PHE A 28 7.90 -0.74 5.53
C PHE A 28 7.04 -2.00 5.42
N PRO A 29 6.59 -2.58 6.55
CA PRO A 29 6.09 -3.96 6.61
C PRO A 29 4.64 -4.08 6.16
N PHE A 30 4.25 -3.37 5.10
CA PHE A 30 2.90 -3.40 4.55
C PHE A 30 2.96 -3.51 3.03
N GLN A 31 2.75 -4.71 2.52
CA GLN A 31 2.72 -5.06 1.11
C GLN A 31 1.81 -4.15 0.26
N ASP A 32 0.65 -3.76 0.79
CA ASP A 32 -0.31 -2.90 0.09
C ASP A 32 0.26 -1.50 -0.24
N LEU A 33 1.27 -1.03 0.50
CA LEU A 33 1.94 0.25 0.26
C LEU A 33 3.15 0.17 -0.67
N LYS A 34 3.61 -1.04 -1.03
CA LYS A 34 4.80 -1.23 -1.87
C LYS A 34 4.54 -1.01 -3.35
N ARG A 35 3.27 -1.00 -3.79
CA ARG A 35 2.90 -0.65 -5.16
C ARG A 35 2.90 0.86 -5.36
N ASP A 36 3.10 1.29 -6.60
CA ASP A 36 2.91 2.68 -6.99
C ASP A 36 1.43 3.10 -6.79
N ARG A 37 1.23 4.40 -6.55
CA ARG A 37 -0.09 5.00 -6.47
C ARG A 37 -0.75 5.02 -7.85
N GLN A 38 -2.03 4.70 -7.91
CA GLN A 38 -2.84 4.62 -9.12
C GLN A 38 -4.08 5.51 -9.01
N PRO A 39 -4.74 5.86 -10.13
CA PRO A 39 -6.04 6.51 -10.09
C PRO A 39 -7.04 5.66 -9.29
N GLY A 40 -7.73 6.26 -8.33
CA GLY A 40 -8.61 5.60 -7.36
C GLY A 40 -8.00 5.43 -5.96
N ASP A 41 -6.70 5.66 -5.80
CA ASP A 41 -6.05 5.66 -4.48
C ASP A 41 -6.23 6.98 -3.72
N GLU A 42 -6.79 8.01 -4.36
CA GLU A 42 -7.12 9.28 -3.72
C GLU A 42 -8.02 9.05 -2.50
N LEU A 43 -7.69 9.69 -1.38
CA LEU A 43 -8.64 9.77 -0.28
C LEU A 43 -9.83 10.67 -0.68
N PRO A 44 -11.05 10.35 -0.23
CA PRO A 44 -12.18 11.24 -0.36
C PRO A 44 -11.92 12.57 0.38
N ALA A 45 -12.55 13.66 -0.09
CA ALA A 45 -12.36 14.97 0.50
C ALA A 45 -12.83 14.98 1.97
N ALA A 46 -11.94 15.33 2.91
CA ALA A 46 -12.27 15.44 4.33
C ALA A 46 -13.10 16.70 4.62
N PRO A 47 -14.20 16.63 5.38
CA PRO A 47 -15.00 17.81 5.75
C PRO A 47 -14.52 18.48 7.04
N GLY A 48 -13.27 18.94 7.08
CA GLY A 48 -12.77 19.68 8.26
C GLY A 48 -11.26 19.60 8.41
N PRO A 49 -10.64 20.37 9.32
CA PRO A 49 -9.20 20.33 9.49
C PRO A 49 -8.78 18.90 9.77
N ALA A 50 -8.00 18.34 8.85
CA ALA A 50 -7.39 17.03 8.96
C ALA A 50 -6.41 17.07 10.15
N GLU A 51 -6.92 16.90 11.37
CA GLU A 51 -6.10 16.75 12.58
C GLU A 51 -5.32 15.43 12.58
N MET A 52 -5.54 14.59 11.55
CA MET A 52 -4.74 13.42 11.30
C MET A 52 -3.58 13.78 10.38
N ASP A 53 -2.38 13.73 10.95
CA ASP A 53 -1.11 13.93 10.28
C ASP A 53 -0.84 12.76 9.31
N LEU A 54 -1.55 12.75 8.18
CA LEU A 54 -1.49 11.72 7.14
C LEU A 54 -0.67 12.19 5.95
N ASP A 55 0.24 11.33 5.47
CA ASP A 55 0.88 11.52 4.18
C ASP A 55 -0.06 10.99 3.08
N THR A 56 -1.01 11.81 2.67
CA THR A 56 -1.99 11.46 1.61
C THR A 56 -1.35 11.07 0.27
N SER A 57 -0.07 11.37 0.03
CA SER A 57 0.62 10.92 -1.18
C SER A 57 0.89 9.41 -1.18
N THR A 58 0.93 8.81 0.00
CA THR A 58 1.13 7.37 0.22
C THR A 58 -0.17 6.57 0.23
N SER A 59 -1.33 7.22 0.05
CA SER A 59 -2.61 6.53 0.12
C SER A 59 -2.71 5.40 -0.91
N ARG A 60 -3.30 4.28 -0.49
CA ARG A 60 -3.60 3.13 -1.32
C ARG A 60 -4.99 2.66 -0.99
N PHE A 61 -5.88 2.66 -1.98
CA PHE A 61 -7.15 1.98 -1.86
C PHE A 61 -6.90 0.47 -1.74
N VAL A 62 -7.47 -0.15 -0.72
CA VAL A 62 -7.26 -1.57 -0.41
C VAL A 62 -8.52 -2.41 -0.61
N GLY A 63 -9.69 -1.79 -0.70
CA GLY A 63 -10.92 -2.47 -1.09
C GLY A 63 -12.15 -1.91 -0.40
N GLU A 64 -13.27 -2.58 -0.63
CA GLU A 64 -14.54 -2.31 0.03
C GLU A 64 -14.97 -3.52 0.84
N TYR A 65 -15.61 -3.27 1.99
CA TYR A 65 -16.24 -4.31 2.79
C TYR A 65 -17.53 -3.76 3.40
N GLU A 66 -18.65 -4.45 3.18
CA GLU A 66 -19.98 -4.08 3.72
C GLU A 66 -20.38 -2.60 3.52
N GLY A 67 -20.01 -2.02 2.38
CA GLY A 67 -20.32 -0.62 2.04
C GLY A 67 -19.34 0.41 2.62
N ALA A 68 -18.31 -0.04 3.33
CA ALA A 68 -17.17 0.79 3.73
C ALA A 68 -16.05 0.69 2.71
N SER A 69 -15.55 1.83 2.24
CA SER A 69 -14.33 1.93 1.44
C SER A 69 -13.12 2.10 2.34
N LEU A 70 -12.03 1.39 2.04
CA LEU A 70 -10.85 1.31 2.90
C LEU A 70 -9.59 1.76 2.15
N TRP A 71 -8.77 2.57 2.81
CA TRP A 71 -7.44 2.94 2.34
C TRP A 71 -6.38 2.75 3.43
N LEU A 72 -5.18 2.35 3.01
CA LEU A 72 -3.98 2.45 3.83
C LEU A 72 -3.19 3.70 3.48
N VAL A 73 -2.66 4.37 4.50
CA VAL A 73 -1.90 5.61 4.37
C VAL A 73 -0.79 5.59 5.42
N GLN A 74 0.42 6.05 5.08
CA GLN A 74 1.43 6.34 6.10
C GLN A 74 1.03 7.60 6.85
N GLY A 75 1.18 7.60 8.17
CA GLY A 75 1.14 8.85 8.91
C GLY A 75 2.47 9.61 8.71
N ASN A 76 2.44 10.90 9.04
CA ASN A 76 3.60 11.78 8.96
C ASN A 76 4.63 11.49 10.08
N ASP A 77 4.19 10.86 11.17
CA ASP A 77 5.09 10.26 12.15
C ASP A 77 5.84 9.09 11.54
N ALA A 78 7.16 9.05 11.76
CA ALA A 78 8.01 7.98 11.27
C ALA A 78 7.46 6.61 11.71
N MET A 79 7.29 5.71 10.74
CA MET A 79 6.83 4.32 10.95
C MET A 79 5.36 4.16 11.41
N SER A 80 4.52 5.18 11.19
CA SER A 80 3.09 5.08 11.46
C SER A 80 2.30 4.57 10.24
N ILE A 81 1.27 3.76 10.49
CA ILE A 81 0.32 3.27 9.50
C ILE A 81 -1.08 3.66 9.92
N CYS A 82 -1.90 4.11 8.98
CA CYS A 82 -3.26 4.52 9.22
C CYS A 82 -4.21 3.82 8.27
N LEU A 83 -5.32 3.33 8.82
CA LEU A 83 -6.46 2.82 8.07
C LEU A 83 -7.52 3.92 7.99
N VAL A 84 -7.84 4.36 6.78
CA VAL A 84 -8.98 5.25 6.50
C VAL A 84 -10.19 4.41 6.15
N ILE A 85 -11.32 4.72 6.78
CA ILE A 85 -12.61 4.05 6.63
C ILE A 85 -13.64 5.10 6.25
N ASP A 86 -14.18 4.98 5.03
CA ASP A 86 -15.27 5.83 4.54
C ASP A 86 -16.56 5.01 4.38
N THR A 87 -17.67 5.50 4.92
CA THR A 87 -19.01 4.91 4.77
C THR A 87 -19.97 5.81 4.01
N GLY A 88 -19.48 6.91 3.43
CA GLY A 88 -20.28 7.88 2.67
C GLY A 88 -21.05 8.90 3.51
N ALA A 89 -20.80 9.02 4.83
CA ALA A 89 -21.50 9.98 5.70
C ALA A 89 -20.75 10.35 6.99
N PRO A 90 -20.94 11.60 7.48
CA PRO A 90 -20.59 12.81 6.76
C PRO A 90 -19.08 12.91 6.51
N ASP A 91 -18.25 12.19 7.27
CA ASP A 91 -16.79 12.23 7.22
C ASP A 91 -16.26 10.79 7.17
N TRP A 92 -15.09 10.60 6.56
CA TRP A 92 -14.31 9.39 6.80
C TRP A 92 -13.56 9.53 8.13
N HIS A 93 -13.30 8.41 8.79
CA HIS A 93 -12.46 8.36 9.98
C HIS A 93 -11.19 7.57 9.67
N ALA A 94 -10.11 7.82 10.40
CA ALA A 94 -8.95 6.97 10.32
C ALA A 94 -8.37 6.60 11.70
N ALA A 95 -7.87 5.38 11.77
CA ALA A 95 -7.23 4.83 12.95
C ALA A 95 -5.76 4.57 12.61
N CYS A 96 -4.86 5.09 13.43
CA CYS A 96 -3.43 4.96 13.23
C CYS A 96 -2.79 4.07 14.29
N GLY A 97 -1.76 3.35 13.87
CA GLY A 97 -0.87 2.58 14.72
C GLY A 97 0.57 2.68 14.22
N GLY A 98 1.39 1.71 14.62
CA GLY A 98 2.79 1.64 14.21
C GLY A 98 3.05 0.47 13.25
N THR A 99 4.31 0.05 13.16
CA THR A 99 4.73 -1.10 12.35
C THR A 99 4.12 -2.44 12.75
N LEU A 100 3.49 -2.52 13.93
CA LEU A 100 2.73 -3.69 14.38
C LEU A 100 1.28 -3.71 13.85
N GLY A 101 0.87 -2.69 13.10
CA GLY A 101 -0.49 -2.54 12.61
C GLY A 101 -1.40 -1.76 13.57
N VAL A 102 -2.71 -1.84 13.30
CA VAL A 102 -3.76 -1.17 14.06
C VAL A 102 -5.07 -1.93 13.93
N THR A 103 -5.86 -1.95 15.00
CA THR A 103 -7.26 -2.43 14.95
C THR A 103 -8.18 -1.24 15.15
N ALA A 104 -9.20 -1.15 14.30
CA ALA A 104 -10.21 -0.11 14.33
C ALA A 104 -11.59 -0.75 14.40
N SER A 105 -12.47 -0.23 15.26
CA SER A 105 -13.85 -0.68 15.35
C SER A 105 -14.76 0.54 15.33
N GLY A 106 -15.90 0.42 14.64
CA GLY A 106 -16.87 1.49 14.54
C GLY A 106 -18.19 1.02 13.94
N THR A 107 -19.00 1.98 13.48
CA THR A 107 -20.29 1.72 12.82
C THR A 107 -20.14 0.92 11.53
N ALA A 108 -18.98 1.00 10.88
CA ALA A 108 -18.62 0.26 9.68
C ALA A 108 -18.20 -1.20 9.94
N GLY A 109 -18.20 -1.65 11.20
CA GLY A 109 -17.63 -2.93 11.62
C GLY A 109 -16.24 -2.78 12.24
N ALA A 110 -15.52 -3.89 12.32
CA ALA A 110 -14.16 -3.94 12.87
C ALA A 110 -13.17 -4.38 11.79
N PHE A 111 -12.00 -3.74 11.79
CA PHE A 111 -10.94 -3.98 10.82
C PHE A 111 -9.59 -4.07 11.53
N ALA A 112 -8.72 -4.92 11.02
CA ALA A 112 -7.34 -5.05 11.47
C ALA A 112 -6.40 -4.81 10.29
N VAL A 113 -5.41 -3.94 10.50
CA VAL A 113 -4.23 -3.81 9.66
C VAL A 113 -3.14 -4.68 10.25
N VAL A 114 -2.63 -5.62 9.46
CA VAL A 114 -1.69 -6.64 9.88
C VAL A 114 -0.41 -6.54 9.03
N PRO A 115 0.78 -6.43 9.65
CA PRO A 115 2.02 -6.32 8.91
C PRO A 115 2.39 -7.63 8.22
N ASP A 116 3.23 -7.51 7.20
CA ASP A 116 3.75 -8.64 6.42
C ASP A 116 4.36 -9.71 7.32
N GLY A 117 4.05 -10.98 7.05
CA GLY A 117 4.58 -12.12 7.81
C GLY A 117 3.90 -12.39 9.15
N SER A 118 2.94 -11.56 9.57
CA SER A 118 2.11 -11.82 10.75
C SER A 118 0.82 -12.56 10.39
N SER A 119 0.26 -13.28 11.36
CA SER A 119 -1.03 -13.96 11.19
C SER A 119 -2.18 -12.98 11.40
N PRO A 120 -3.23 -13.00 10.55
CA PRO A 120 -4.44 -12.22 10.81
C PRO A 120 -5.21 -12.75 12.03
N PRO A 121 -6.12 -11.95 12.60
CA PRO A 121 -7.01 -12.40 13.67
C PRO A 121 -7.84 -13.63 13.27
N ASP A 122 -8.17 -14.48 14.24
CA ASP A 122 -8.99 -15.67 13.99
C ASP A 122 -10.37 -15.30 13.43
N GLY A 123 -10.77 -16.02 12.38
CA GLY A 123 -12.05 -15.80 11.70
C GLY A 123 -12.13 -14.52 10.86
N ALA A 124 -11.03 -13.76 10.73
CA ALA A 124 -11.00 -12.57 9.92
C ALA A 124 -11.11 -12.87 8.42
N ILE A 125 -11.76 -11.97 7.69
CA ILE A 125 -11.94 -12.03 6.24
C ILE A 125 -10.95 -11.06 5.60
N ALA A 126 -10.10 -11.55 4.71
CA ALA A 126 -9.15 -10.70 4.01
C ALA A 126 -9.88 -9.73 3.06
N VAL A 127 -9.62 -8.43 3.22
CA VAL A 127 -10.02 -7.39 2.27
C VAL A 127 -8.87 -7.12 1.29
N SER A 128 -7.64 -7.08 1.81
CA SER A 128 -6.40 -6.93 1.05
C SER A 128 -5.27 -7.77 1.64
N ALA A 129 -4.01 -7.54 1.21
CA ALA A 129 -2.87 -8.25 1.77
C ALA A 129 -2.65 -7.93 3.25
N ASN A 130 -2.86 -6.66 3.65
CA ASN A 130 -2.65 -6.19 5.01
C ASN A 130 -3.94 -5.81 5.76
N VAL A 131 -5.11 -5.75 5.12
CA VAL A 131 -6.36 -5.34 5.77
C VAL A 131 -7.36 -6.48 5.83
N TYR A 132 -7.92 -6.68 7.02
CA TYR A 132 -8.85 -7.77 7.33
C TYR A 132 -10.09 -7.22 8.04
N ALA A 133 -11.27 -7.64 7.61
CA ALA A 133 -12.50 -7.44 8.36
C ALA A 133 -12.56 -8.47 9.50
N VAL A 134 -12.77 -7.99 10.73
CA VAL A 134 -12.79 -8.82 11.93
C VAL A 134 -14.25 -9.09 12.32
N PRO A 135 -14.65 -10.35 12.54
CA PRO A 135 -15.97 -10.65 13.04
C PRO A 135 -16.20 -9.96 14.37
N ALA A 136 -17.41 -9.40 14.58
CA ALA A 136 -17.81 -8.99 15.92
C ALA A 136 -17.78 -10.24 16.82
N THR A 137 -16.81 -10.30 17.73
CA THR A 137 -16.82 -11.31 18.79
C THR A 137 -18.01 -10.98 19.68
N GLY A 138 -19.09 -11.74 19.54
CA GLY A 138 -20.25 -11.68 20.42
C GLY A 138 -19.93 -12.10 21.85
#